data_AF-A0A969JYQ7-F1
#
_entry.id   AF-A0A969JYQ7-F1
#
_cell.length_a   1.000
_cell.length_b   1.000
_cell.length_c   1.000
_cell.angle_alpha   90.00
_cell.angle_beta   90.00
_cell.angle_gamma   90.00
#
_symmetry.space_group_name_H-M   'P 1'
#
loop_
_entity.id
_entity.type
_entity.pdbx_description
1 polymer ?
#
loop_
_entity_poly.entity_id
_entity_poly.type
_entity_poly.pdbx_seq_one_letter_code
_entity_poly.pdbx_strand_id
1 'polypeptide(L)'
;MHGSDRLLALGRLDRLDELARGPYLEIENEDTAPVQLFSPEVGLAELHIIPNSPFIGQTIAQIGMRQQYGFNVLAVRRSESSLPCSLQDLSLQAEDVLLIQGGRARLMAARLAELFQEGLNVFVAEESTAVNYDLSARLLIARIPALSPLVGKSLAESNLGKELGLVALSIARGEQAIVAPSPEVKLEAGDVLLVEGDPDDLTIMRGLQGLVVKRHLHLDRVELESESVGLVEAVLSPYTTLVNKTLRDIHFRERYGVSVLAIWRNGRAYRSDLGNMTLQFGDAFLLYGPRQQLSLLASDADFLLLTEELEETPRQDKALPAILIMAGVVLVVVAGWLPIAIAAVIGATLIVLSGCLQMDEAYRVIEWRAVFLIAAMMPLGIAMQQSGAATFLANGMVALLGGWGGLAMLAGLFILTSVASQFMPNAVVTLLMAPIAINTAVDLTLSPYALMMTITIAASASFMSPVGHPANVLIMGPGGYRFTDYVRVGIPLTIVVLIVTLLVLPLVWPL
;
A
#
# COMPACT_ATOMS: atom_id res chain seq x y z
N MET A 1 -21.71 8.15 -0.63
CA MET A 1 -20.73 9.22 -0.92
C MET A 1 -21.48 10.52 -1.00
N HIS A 2 -21.09 11.50 -0.21
CA HIS A 2 -21.57 12.87 -0.38
C HIS A 2 -20.84 13.50 -1.57
N GLY A 3 -21.46 14.48 -2.26
CA GLY A 3 -20.91 15.10 -3.48
C GLY A 3 -19.56 15.82 -3.31
N SER A 4 -19.00 15.87 -2.10
CA SER A 4 -17.68 16.42 -1.77
C SER A 4 -16.59 15.38 -1.54
N ASP A 5 -16.91 14.09 -1.53
CA ASP A 5 -15.95 13.02 -1.22
C ASP A 5 -14.94 12.86 -2.36
N ARG A 6 -13.64 12.86 -2.04
CA ARG A 6 -12.56 12.65 -3.00
C ARG A 6 -12.02 11.24 -2.86
N LEU A 7 -11.99 10.49 -3.96
CA LEU A 7 -11.44 9.15 -4.00
C LEU A 7 -10.14 9.13 -4.81
N LEU A 8 -9.07 8.60 -4.21
CA LEU A 8 -7.77 8.47 -4.86
C LEU A 8 -7.63 7.02 -5.35
N ALA A 9 -7.60 6.84 -6.68
CA ALA A 9 -7.52 5.53 -7.31
C ALA A 9 -6.22 5.37 -8.09
N LEU A 10 -5.55 4.23 -7.91
CA LEU A 10 -4.34 3.84 -8.65
C LEU A 10 -4.71 2.72 -9.64
N GLY A 11 -4.44 2.91 -10.93
CA GLY A 11 -4.81 1.93 -11.96
C GLY A 11 -4.19 2.22 -13.32
N ARG A 12 -4.48 1.36 -14.30
CA ARG A 12 -4.07 1.59 -15.71
C ARG A 12 -4.83 2.79 -16.26
N LEU A 13 -4.09 3.76 -16.81
CA LEU A 13 -4.64 4.98 -17.43
C LEU A 13 -5.74 4.66 -18.45
N ASP A 14 -5.54 3.65 -19.29
CA ASP A 14 -6.51 3.21 -20.30
C ASP A 14 -7.90 2.89 -19.69
N ARG A 15 -7.92 2.19 -18.54
CA ARG A 15 -9.17 1.80 -17.86
C ARG A 15 -9.78 2.95 -17.07
N LEU A 16 -8.94 3.81 -16.49
CA LEU A 16 -9.40 5.03 -15.84
C LEU A 16 -9.98 6.02 -16.86
N ASP A 17 -9.42 6.05 -18.07
CA ASP A 17 -9.95 6.82 -19.19
C ASP A 17 -11.25 6.23 -19.73
N GLU A 18 -11.42 4.90 -19.77
CA GLU A 18 -12.72 4.28 -20.08
C GLU A 18 -13.80 4.64 -19.06
N LEU A 19 -13.46 4.67 -17.76
CA LEU A 19 -14.35 5.15 -16.70
C LEU A 19 -14.65 6.65 -16.80
N ALA A 20 -13.73 7.44 -17.36
CA ALA A 20 -13.84 8.89 -17.49
C ALA A 20 -14.47 9.37 -18.81
N ARG A 21 -14.58 8.51 -19.84
CA ARG A 21 -15.16 8.83 -21.16
C ARG A 21 -16.69 8.93 -21.12
N GLY A 22 -17.19 9.85 -20.29
CA GLY A 22 -18.59 10.24 -20.23
C GLY A 22 -19.56 9.13 -19.78
N PRO A 23 -20.74 9.49 -19.30
CA PRO A 23 -21.75 8.50 -18.94
C PRO A 23 -22.17 7.69 -20.19
N TYR A 24 -22.05 6.36 -20.13
CA TYR A 24 -22.64 5.46 -21.14
C TYR A 24 -24.15 5.72 -21.28
N LEU A 25 -24.76 6.01 -20.15
CA LEU A 25 -26.17 6.32 -19.92
C LEU A 25 -26.22 7.47 -18.91
N GLU A 26 -27.13 8.44 -19.06
CA GLU A 26 -27.47 9.47 -18.07
C GLU A 26 -28.74 9.03 -17.32
N ILE A 27 -28.69 8.89 -15.99
CA ILE A 27 -29.85 8.46 -15.21
C ILE A 27 -30.76 9.66 -15.00
N GLU A 28 -32.03 9.52 -15.38
CA GLU A 28 -33.05 10.53 -15.09
C GLU A 28 -33.60 10.33 -13.68
N ASN A 29 -33.88 11.42 -12.97
CA ASN A 29 -34.42 11.37 -11.61
C ASN A 29 -35.79 10.67 -11.57
N GLU A 30 -36.05 9.98 -10.46
CA GLU A 30 -37.25 9.15 -10.23
C GLU A 30 -38.58 9.91 -10.41
N ASP A 31 -38.59 11.24 -10.23
CA ASP A 31 -39.79 12.07 -10.38
C ASP A 31 -40.37 12.12 -11.81
N THR A 32 -39.59 11.71 -12.82
CA THR A 32 -40.03 11.63 -14.23
C THR A 32 -40.44 10.22 -14.67
N ALA A 33 -40.27 9.22 -13.81
CA ALA A 33 -40.42 7.81 -14.19
C ALA A 33 -41.83 7.33 -14.57
N PRO A 34 -42.93 7.82 -13.97
CA PRO A 34 -44.26 7.36 -14.35
C PRO A 34 -44.60 7.72 -15.80
N VAL A 35 -44.23 8.91 -16.29
CA VAL A 35 -44.84 9.52 -17.48
C VAL A 35 -44.52 8.76 -18.79
N GLN A 36 -43.39 8.05 -18.88
CA GLN A 36 -43.02 7.30 -20.10
C GLN A 36 -43.39 5.80 -20.07
N LEU A 37 -43.60 5.22 -18.89
CA LEU A 37 -44.23 3.90 -18.73
C LEU A 37 -45.67 3.89 -19.28
N PHE A 38 -46.32 5.06 -19.32
CA PHE A 38 -47.70 5.28 -19.74
C PHE A 38 -47.83 6.08 -21.05
N SER A 39 -46.94 5.85 -22.03
CA SER A 39 -47.25 6.35 -23.39
C SER A 39 -48.59 5.73 -23.85
N PRO A 40 -49.44 6.44 -24.62
CA PRO A 40 -50.76 5.95 -24.99
C PRO A 40 -50.76 4.60 -25.72
N GLU A 41 -49.62 4.20 -26.29
CA GLU A 41 -49.43 2.94 -27.01
C GLU A 41 -48.96 1.77 -26.13
N VAL A 42 -48.52 2.03 -24.90
CA VAL A 42 -47.98 1.02 -23.97
C VAL A 42 -48.96 0.82 -22.81
N GLY A 43 -49.26 -0.44 -22.52
CA GLY A 43 -50.15 -0.83 -21.42
C GLY A 43 -49.46 -1.75 -20.42
N LEU A 44 -49.97 -1.73 -19.19
CA LEU A 44 -49.72 -2.73 -18.17
C LEU A 44 -50.96 -3.63 -18.05
N ALA A 45 -50.76 -4.91 -17.73
CA ALA A 45 -51.82 -5.86 -17.45
C ALA A 45 -51.37 -6.85 -16.37
N GLU A 46 -52.31 -7.39 -15.60
CA GLU A 46 -52.07 -8.49 -14.67
C GLU A 46 -52.51 -9.82 -15.31
N LEU A 47 -51.61 -10.79 -15.31
CA LEU A 47 -51.87 -12.17 -15.76
C LEU A 47 -51.92 -13.07 -14.53
N HIS A 48 -53.09 -13.62 -14.23
CA HIS A 48 -53.30 -14.60 -13.18
C HIS A 48 -53.06 -16.01 -13.73
N ILE A 49 -52.17 -16.77 -13.09
CA ILE A 49 -51.90 -18.16 -13.44
C ILE A 49 -52.95 -19.06 -12.79
N ILE A 50 -53.94 -19.47 -13.57
CA ILE A 50 -54.96 -20.42 -13.13
C ILE A 50 -54.38 -21.83 -12.92
N PRO A 51 -54.98 -22.67 -12.04
CA PRO A 51 -54.48 -24.02 -11.74
C PRO A 51 -54.31 -24.98 -12.92
N ASN A 52 -54.98 -24.74 -14.05
CA ASN A 52 -54.86 -25.54 -15.29
C ASN A 52 -53.97 -24.88 -16.36
N SER A 53 -53.22 -23.83 -16.01
CA SER A 53 -52.41 -23.09 -16.96
C SER A 53 -51.23 -23.94 -17.50
N PRO A 54 -50.94 -23.89 -18.81
CA PRO A 54 -49.78 -24.57 -19.40
C PRO A 54 -48.44 -23.99 -18.92
N PHE A 55 -48.46 -22.85 -18.23
CA PHE A 55 -47.27 -22.16 -17.73
C PHE A 55 -46.78 -22.68 -16.37
N ILE A 56 -47.58 -23.49 -15.66
CA ILE A 56 -47.21 -24.00 -14.34
C ILE A 56 -45.99 -24.92 -14.44
N GLY A 57 -45.01 -24.71 -13.56
CA GLY A 57 -43.77 -25.49 -13.49
C GLY A 57 -42.70 -25.09 -14.51
N GLN A 58 -43.00 -24.19 -15.45
CA GLN A 58 -42.02 -23.60 -16.36
C GLN A 58 -41.46 -22.31 -15.79
N THR A 59 -40.21 -21.99 -16.14
CA THR A 59 -39.62 -20.69 -15.80
C THR A 59 -40.00 -19.61 -16.82
N ILE A 60 -39.94 -18.34 -16.42
CA ILE A 60 -40.23 -17.22 -17.35
C ILE A 60 -39.31 -17.26 -18.59
N ALA A 61 -38.05 -17.67 -18.41
CA ALA A 61 -37.12 -17.86 -19.52
C ALA A 61 -37.58 -18.95 -20.52
N GLN A 62 -38.11 -20.07 -20.01
CA GLN A 62 -38.59 -21.18 -20.84
C GLN A 62 -39.87 -20.82 -21.62
N ILE A 63 -40.76 -20.05 -21.00
CA ILE A 63 -42.00 -19.58 -21.63
C ILE A 63 -41.70 -18.60 -22.77
N GLY A 64 -40.59 -17.86 -22.68
CA GLY A 64 -40.17 -16.95 -23.74
C GLY A 64 -41.15 -15.80 -23.96
N MET A 65 -41.76 -15.27 -22.89
CA MET A 65 -42.82 -14.24 -22.93
C MET A 65 -42.50 -13.06 -23.86
N ARG A 66 -41.25 -12.61 -23.84
CA ARG A 66 -40.76 -11.51 -24.66
C ARG A 66 -40.64 -11.88 -26.14
N GLN A 67 -40.08 -13.04 -26.46
CA GLN A 67 -39.81 -13.46 -27.84
C GLN A 67 -41.06 -13.98 -28.55
N GLN A 68 -41.89 -14.75 -27.83
CA GLN A 68 -43.06 -15.42 -28.40
C GLN A 68 -44.30 -14.53 -28.42
N TYR A 69 -44.49 -13.69 -27.40
CA TYR A 69 -45.71 -12.88 -27.24
C TYR A 69 -45.45 -11.36 -27.24
N GLY A 70 -44.19 -10.92 -27.15
CA GLY A 70 -43.84 -9.50 -27.14
C GLY A 70 -44.20 -8.78 -25.84
N PHE A 71 -44.25 -9.51 -24.72
CA PHE A 71 -44.54 -8.98 -23.39
C PHE A 71 -43.32 -9.04 -22.49
N ASN A 72 -43.06 -7.96 -21.75
CA ASN A 72 -42.08 -7.95 -20.66
C ASN A 72 -42.79 -8.32 -19.35
N VAL A 73 -42.19 -9.18 -18.54
CA VAL A 73 -42.67 -9.47 -17.19
C VAL A 73 -41.91 -8.54 -16.24
N LEU A 74 -42.62 -7.61 -15.58
CA LEU A 74 -42.02 -6.62 -14.69
C LEU A 74 -41.94 -7.12 -13.24
N ALA A 75 -42.93 -7.91 -12.81
CA ALA A 75 -42.99 -8.45 -11.47
C ALA A 75 -43.86 -9.71 -11.40
N VAL A 76 -43.62 -10.52 -10.37
CA VAL A 76 -44.48 -11.67 -10.01
C VAL A 76 -44.84 -11.56 -8.54
N ARG A 77 -46.14 -11.67 -8.25
CA ARG A 77 -46.70 -11.65 -6.90
C ARG A 77 -47.29 -13.01 -6.56
N ARG A 78 -46.95 -13.53 -5.38
CA ARG A 78 -47.47 -14.77 -4.79
C ARG A 78 -47.94 -14.46 -3.37
N SER A 79 -49.20 -14.76 -3.08
CA SER A 79 -49.80 -14.60 -1.74
C SER A 79 -49.53 -13.23 -1.08
N GLU A 80 -49.82 -12.14 -1.79
CA GLU A 80 -49.62 -10.74 -1.35
C GLU A 80 -48.16 -10.27 -1.19
N SER A 81 -47.17 -11.10 -1.55
CA SER A 81 -45.76 -10.72 -1.53
C SER A 81 -45.16 -10.70 -2.94
N SER A 82 -44.46 -9.62 -3.29
CA SER A 82 -43.62 -9.56 -4.50
C SER A 82 -42.37 -10.41 -4.29
N LEU A 83 -42.06 -11.30 -5.23
CA LEU A 83 -40.92 -12.21 -5.09
C LEU A 83 -39.57 -11.52 -5.42
N PRO A 84 -38.51 -11.74 -4.62
CA PRO A 84 -37.13 -11.30 -4.93
C PRO A 84 -36.34 -12.25 -5.87
N CYS A 85 -35.15 -11.79 -6.27
CA CYS A 85 -34.42 -11.87 -7.56
C CYS A 85 -34.38 -13.15 -8.43
N SER A 86 -34.10 -12.89 -9.72
CA SER A 86 -34.11 -13.73 -10.95
C SER A 86 -35.50 -14.21 -11.40
N LEU A 87 -36.31 -13.28 -11.92
CA LEU A 87 -37.60 -13.61 -12.56
C LEU A 87 -37.43 -14.66 -13.66
N GLN A 88 -36.32 -14.62 -14.40
CA GLN A 88 -36.06 -15.54 -15.51
C GLN A 88 -36.00 -17.01 -15.06
N ASP A 89 -35.51 -17.27 -13.85
CA ASP A 89 -35.37 -18.61 -13.27
C ASP A 89 -36.59 -19.01 -12.41
N LEU A 90 -37.53 -18.09 -12.19
CA LEU A 90 -38.69 -18.32 -11.36
C LEU A 90 -39.68 -19.27 -12.04
N SER A 91 -39.89 -20.45 -11.44
CA SER A 91 -40.95 -21.37 -11.85
C SER A 91 -42.32 -20.88 -11.40
N LEU A 92 -43.25 -20.74 -12.35
CA LEU A 92 -44.61 -20.28 -12.09
C LEU A 92 -45.45 -21.35 -11.38
N GLN A 93 -46.26 -20.91 -10.43
CA GLN A 93 -47.21 -21.72 -9.67
C GLN A 93 -48.64 -21.24 -9.93
N ALA A 94 -49.62 -22.09 -9.59
CA ALA A 94 -51.02 -21.67 -9.56
C ALA A 94 -51.20 -20.50 -8.56
N GLU A 95 -52.06 -19.55 -8.91
CA GLU A 95 -52.33 -18.29 -8.17
C GLU A 95 -51.22 -17.22 -8.23
N ASP A 96 -50.15 -17.45 -9.01
CA ASP A 96 -49.18 -16.39 -9.30
C ASP A 96 -49.83 -15.28 -10.15
N VAL A 97 -49.53 -14.03 -9.83
CA VAL A 97 -49.96 -12.85 -10.59
C VAL A 97 -48.74 -12.20 -11.23
N LEU A 98 -48.66 -12.21 -12.54
CA LEU A 98 -47.59 -11.58 -13.31
C LEU A 98 -48.04 -10.18 -13.73
N LEU A 99 -47.26 -9.17 -13.39
CA LEU A 99 -47.40 -7.84 -13.97
C LEU A 99 -46.64 -7.80 -15.30
N ILE A 100 -47.37 -7.66 -16.40
CA ILE A 100 -46.80 -7.65 -17.75
C ILE A 100 -46.94 -6.28 -18.41
N GLN A 101 -45.95 -5.91 -19.21
CA GLN A 101 -45.93 -4.71 -20.03
C GLN A 101 -45.90 -5.09 -21.51
N GLY A 102 -46.71 -4.42 -22.33
CA GLY A 102 -46.80 -4.70 -23.75
C GLY A 102 -47.42 -3.54 -24.53
N GLY A 103 -47.34 -3.60 -25.86
CA GLY A 103 -48.12 -2.70 -26.71
C GLY A 103 -49.62 -2.94 -26.49
N ARG A 104 -50.39 -1.86 -26.34
CA ARG A 104 -51.82 -1.91 -25.97
C ARG A 104 -52.64 -2.77 -26.94
N ALA A 105 -52.36 -2.70 -28.24
CA ALA A 105 -53.00 -3.54 -29.25
C ALA A 105 -52.70 -5.04 -29.07
N ARG A 106 -51.46 -5.40 -28.70
CA ARG A 106 -51.06 -6.80 -28.44
C ARG A 106 -51.67 -7.33 -27.15
N LEU A 107 -51.71 -6.53 -26.09
CA LEU A 107 -52.37 -6.89 -24.83
C LEU A 107 -53.87 -7.14 -25.05
N MET A 108 -54.53 -6.29 -25.83
CA MET A 108 -55.95 -6.48 -26.18
C MET A 108 -56.19 -7.71 -27.06
N ALA A 109 -55.27 -8.02 -27.98
CA ALA A 109 -55.34 -9.25 -28.79
C ALA A 109 -55.10 -10.51 -27.95
N ALA A 110 -54.17 -10.48 -26.99
CA ALA A 110 -53.89 -11.60 -26.09
C ALA A 110 -55.10 -11.94 -25.20
N ARG A 111 -55.91 -10.93 -24.80
CA ARG A 111 -57.16 -11.15 -24.06
C ARG A 111 -58.16 -12.04 -24.82
N LEU A 112 -58.11 -12.04 -26.15
CA LEU A 112 -59.01 -12.81 -27.01
C LEU A 112 -58.46 -14.20 -27.36
N ALA A 113 -57.20 -14.51 -27.04
CA ALA A 113 -56.59 -15.79 -27.34
C ALA A 113 -56.94 -16.84 -26.27
N GLU A 114 -57.38 -18.04 -26.67
CA GLU A 114 -57.78 -19.14 -25.77
C GLU A 114 -56.74 -19.44 -24.68
N LEU A 115 -55.45 -19.29 -25.01
CA LEU A 115 -54.32 -19.53 -24.11
C LEU A 115 -54.26 -18.59 -22.88
N PHE A 116 -54.90 -17.42 -22.98
CA PHE A 116 -54.90 -16.37 -21.98
C PHE A 116 -56.31 -16.00 -21.49
N GLN A 117 -57.37 -16.53 -22.11
CA GLN A 117 -58.77 -16.16 -21.87
C GLN A 117 -59.25 -16.41 -20.43
N GLU A 118 -58.77 -17.46 -19.76
CA GLU A 118 -59.23 -17.81 -18.39
C GLU A 118 -58.39 -17.17 -17.27
N GLY A 119 -57.27 -16.50 -17.58
CA GLY A 119 -56.33 -15.93 -16.58
C GLY A 119 -55.89 -14.48 -16.82
N LEU A 120 -56.12 -13.92 -18.01
CA LEU A 120 -55.67 -12.57 -18.36
C LEU A 120 -56.77 -11.54 -18.07
N ASN A 121 -56.82 -11.06 -16.83
CA ASN A 121 -57.57 -9.86 -16.49
C ASN A 121 -56.76 -8.62 -16.90
N VAL A 122 -56.94 -8.20 -18.16
CA VAL A 122 -56.37 -6.94 -18.67
C VAL A 122 -57.08 -5.75 -18.01
N PHE A 123 -56.63 -5.38 -16.82
CA PHE A 123 -56.80 -4.03 -16.30
C PHE A 123 -55.71 -3.16 -16.91
N VAL A 124 -56.10 -2.08 -17.58
CA VAL A 124 -55.12 -1.03 -17.92
C VAL A 124 -54.76 -0.38 -16.58
N ALA A 125 -53.60 -0.77 -16.03
CA ALA A 125 -53.21 -0.33 -14.71
C ALA A 125 -53.07 1.20 -14.64
N GLU A 126 -53.65 1.81 -13.60
CA GLU A 126 -53.41 3.21 -13.22
C GLU A 126 -52.08 3.31 -12.46
N GLU A 127 -51.50 4.52 -12.36
CA GLU A 127 -50.24 4.82 -11.64
C GLU A 127 -50.14 4.15 -10.25
N SER A 128 -51.27 3.99 -9.56
CA SER A 128 -51.39 3.35 -8.24
C SER A 128 -50.94 1.88 -8.19
N THR A 129 -50.94 1.18 -9.33
CA THR A 129 -50.61 -0.25 -9.39
C THR A 129 -49.09 -0.47 -9.38
N ALA A 130 -48.31 0.45 -9.97
CA ALA A 130 -46.84 0.37 -9.99
C ALA A 130 -46.22 0.47 -8.58
N VAL A 131 -46.89 1.22 -7.67
CA VAL A 131 -46.47 1.40 -6.28
C VAL A 131 -46.60 0.09 -5.47
N ASN A 132 -47.60 -0.73 -5.76
CA ASN A 132 -47.83 -2.00 -5.04
C ASN A 132 -46.77 -3.08 -5.34
N TYR A 133 -45.99 -2.93 -6.41
CA TYR A 133 -44.98 -3.90 -6.84
C TYR A 133 -43.53 -3.44 -6.61
N ASP A 134 -43.32 -2.29 -5.93
CA ASP A 134 -42.00 -1.70 -5.64
C ASP A 134 -41.06 -1.62 -6.86
N LEU A 135 -41.63 -1.29 -8.02
CA LEU A 135 -40.91 -1.29 -9.30
C LEU A 135 -39.78 -0.27 -9.34
N SER A 136 -39.86 0.80 -8.54
CA SER A 136 -38.82 1.84 -8.39
C SER A 136 -37.47 1.30 -7.94
N ALA A 137 -37.44 0.18 -7.21
CA ALA A 137 -36.20 -0.42 -6.73
C ALA A 137 -35.41 -1.16 -7.84
N ARG A 138 -36.06 -1.54 -8.95
CA ARG A 138 -35.48 -2.41 -10.00
C ARG A 138 -35.49 -1.79 -11.39
N LEU A 139 -36.29 -0.76 -11.59
CA LEU A 139 -36.38 -0.03 -12.84
C LEU A 139 -35.56 1.25 -12.77
N LEU A 140 -34.84 1.50 -13.85
CA LEU A 140 -34.05 2.70 -14.00
C LEU A 140 -34.28 3.29 -15.38
N ILE A 141 -34.44 4.61 -15.41
CA ILE A 141 -34.57 5.36 -16.66
C ILE A 141 -33.23 5.98 -16.99
N ALA A 142 -32.79 5.70 -18.20
CA ALA A 142 -31.47 6.05 -18.68
C ALA A 142 -31.57 6.66 -20.08
N ARG A 143 -31.15 7.92 -20.22
CA ARG A 143 -31.00 8.57 -21.52
C ARG A 143 -29.64 8.21 -22.13
N ILE A 144 -29.56 8.06 -23.44
CA ILE A 144 -28.30 7.89 -24.18
C ILE A 144 -27.78 9.27 -24.60
N PRO A 145 -26.65 9.76 -24.05
CA PRO A 145 -26.07 11.04 -24.46
C PRO A 145 -25.56 11.03 -25.90
N ALA A 146 -25.48 12.21 -26.52
CA ALA A 146 -25.04 12.37 -27.91
C ALA A 146 -23.61 11.85 -28.18
N LEU A 147 -22.75 11.85 -27.17
CA LEU A 147 -21.36 11.36 -27.24
C LEU A 147 -21.19 9.93 -26.69
N SER A 148 -22.29 9.21 -26.42
CA SER A 148 -22.21 7.88 -25.83
C SER A 148 -21.62 6.85 -26.82
N PRO A 149 -20.71 5.96 -26.37
CA PRO A 149 -20.18 4.88 -27.19
C PRO A 149 -21.23 3.80 -27.55
N LEU A 150 -22.45 3.92 -27.01
CA LEU A 150 -23.60 3.07 -27.37
C LEU A 150 -24.28 3.50 -28.67
N VAL A 151 -24.10 4.75 -29.11
CA VAL A 151 -24.76 5.28 -30.32
C VAL A 151 -24.32 4.49 -31.56
N GLY A 152 -25.29 3.98 -32.31
CA GLY A 152 -25.09 3.22 -33.54
C GLY A 152 -24.86 1.71 -33.34
N LYS A 153 -24.66 1.24 -32.11
CA LYS A 153 -24.59 -0.19 -31.78
C LYS A 153 -25.99 -0.79 -31.67
N SER A 154 -26.14 -2.05 -32.04
CA SER A 154 -27.34 -2.82 -31.69
C SER A 154 -27.42 -3.10 -30.19
N LEU A 155 -28.62 -3.37 -29.67
CA LEU A 155 -28.81 -3.74 -28.27
C LEU A 155 -27.98 -4.99 -27.89
N ALA A 156 -27.80 -5.94 -28.81
CA ALA A 156 -26.93 -7.10 -28.61
C ALA A 156 -25.43 -6.73 -28.53
N GLU A 157 -24.96 -5.83 -29.39
CA GLU A 157 -23.57 -5.36 -29.42
C GLU A 157 -23.24 -4.37 -28.29
N SER A 158 -24.28 -3.77 -27.69
CA SER A 158 -24.15 -2.84 -26.57
C SER A 158 -23.59 -3.49 -25.30
N ASN A 159 -23.71 -4.82 -25.18
CA ASN A 159 -23.36 -5.61 -24.00
C ASN A 159 -24.01 -5.14 -22.68
N LEU A 160 -25.06 -4.30 -22.72
CA LEU A 160 -25.74 -3.79 -21.51
C LEU A 160 -26.12 -4.91 -20.53
N GLY A 161 -26.62 -6.04 -21.02
CA GLY A 161 -26.97 -7.18 -20.17
C GLY A 161 -25.78 -8.01 -19.67
N LYS A 162 -24.69 -8.09 -20.44
CA LYS A 162 -23.51 -8.92 -20.08
C LYS A 162 -22.51 -8.17 -19.19
N GLU A 163 -22.30 -6.88 -19.45
CA GLU A 163 -21.29 -6.07 -18.78
C GLU A 163 -21.87 -5.27 -17.61
N LEU A 164 -23.14 -4.88 -17.67
CA LEU A 164 -23.78 -4.02 -16.66
C LEU A 164 -24.97 -4.68 -15.95
N GLY A 165 -25.33 -5.91 -16.29
CA GLY A 165 -26.47 -6.61 -15.69
C GLY A 165 -27.84 -5.98 -16.05
N LEU A 166 -27.89 -5.11 -17.07
CA LEU A 166 -29.10 -4.34 -17.41
C LEU A 166 -29.87 -4.96 -18.56
N VAL A 167 -31.18 -5.13 -18.38
CA VAL A 167 -32.11 -5.59 -19.41
C VAL A 167 -32.96 -4.42 -19.89
N ALA A 168 -32.81 -4.02 -21.16
CA ALA A 168 -33.68 -3.00 -21.75
C ALA A 168 -35.09 -3.56 -21.97
N LEU A 169 -36.06 -2.94 -21.29
CA LEU A 169 -37.49 -3.25 -21.38
C LEU A 169 -38.17 -2.47 -22.49
N SER A 170 -37.89 -1.17 -22.59
CA SER A 170 -38.40 -0.30 -23.65
C SER A 170 -37.41 0.79 -24.05
N ILE A 171 -37.59 1.30 -25.27
CA ILE A 171 -36.86 2.43 -25.82
C ILE A 171 -37.88 3.48 -26.25
N ALA A 172 -37.82 4.66 -25.65
CA ALA A 172 -38.58 5.82 -26.10
C ALA A 172 -37.71 6.67 -27.02
N ARG A 173 -38.17 6.85 -28.26
CA ARG A 173 -37.52 7.63 -29.32
C ARG A 173 -38.49 8.72 -29.79
N GLY A 174 -38.34 9.92 -29.24
CA GLY A 174 -39.30 11.00 -29.47
C GLY A 174 -40.69 10.62 -28.93
N GLU A 175 -41.70 10.61 -29.80
CA GLU A 175 -43.07 10.20 -29.43
C GLU A 175 -43.34 8.70 -29.62
N GLN A 176 -42.40 7.94 -30.16
CA GLN A 176 -42.55 6.50 -30.41
C GLN A 176 -41.93 5.67 -29.28
N ALA A 177 -42.66 4.67 -28.78
CA ALA A 177 -42.17 3.75 -27.77
C ALA A 177 -42.02 2.34 -28.35
N ILE A 178 -40.79 1.81 -28.34
CA ILE A 178 -40.47 0.44 -28.72
C ILE A 178 -40.50 -0.43 -27.46
N VAL A 179 -41.58 -1.19 -27.28
CA VAL A 179 -41.70 -2.15 -26.16
C VAL A 179 -41.07 -3.48 -26.54
N ALA A 180 -40.34 -4.08 -25.61
CA ALA A 180 -39.64 -5.34 -25.82
C ALA A 180 -38.73 -5.29 -27.07
N PRO A 181 -37.77 -4.33 -27.14
CA PRO A 181 -36.94 -4.12 -28.32
C PRO A 181 -36.20 -5.41 -28.71
N SER A 182 -36.08 -5.67 -30.01
CA SER A 182 -35.31 -6.82 -30.49
C SER A 182 -33.81 -6.58 -30.26
N PRO A 183 -32.99 -7.64 -30.14
CA PRO A 183 -31.55 -7.50 -29.95
C PRO A 183 -30.85 -6.73 -31.09
N GLU A 184 -31.43 -6.70 -32.28
CA GLU A 184 -30.90 -6.05 -33.48
C GLU A 184 -31.21 -4.54 -33.54
N VAL A 185 -32.09 -4.02 -32.67
CA VAL A 185 -32.46 -2.61 -32.64
C VAL A 185 -31.22 -1.77 -32.33
N LYS A 186 -30.95 -0.77 -33.17
CA LYS A 186 -29.84 0.16 -33.00
C LYS A 186 -30.20 1.30 -32.07
N LEU A 187 -29.30 1.58 -31.13
CA LEU A 187 -29.41 2.66 -30.17
C LEU A 187 -29.02 4.00 -30.81
N GLU A 188 -29.82 5.03 -30.59
CA GLU A 188 -29.62 6.38 -31.11
C GLU A 188 -29.38 7.39 -29.99
N ALA A 189 -28.69 8.48 -30.34
CA ALA A 189 -28.49 9.59 -29.42
C ALA A 189 -29.84 10.20 -29.01
N GLY A 190 -30.06 10.37 -27.71
CA GLY A 190 -31.31 10.90 -27.16
C GLY A 190 -32.38 9.84 -26.87
N ASP A 191 -32.16 8.57 -27.23
CA ASP A 191 -33.03 7.47 -26.82
C ASP A 191 -33.12 7.43 -25.29
N VAL A 192 -34.33 7.23 -24.76
CA VAL A 192 -34.57 7.02 -23.34
C VAL A 192 -34.92 5.55 -23.11
N LEU A 193 -34.08 4.86 -22.37
CA LEU A 193 -34.20 3.45 -22.05
C LEU A 193 -34.86 3.28 -20.69
N LEU A 194 -35.88 2.44 -20.63
CA LEU A 194 -36.32 1.82 -19.39
C LEU A 194 -35.57 0.49 -19.25
N VAL A 195 -34.70 0.38 -18.25
CA VAL A 195 -33.91 -0.81 -17.97
C VAL A 195 -34.30 -1.42 -16.64
N GLU A 196 -34.26 -2.75 -16.58
CA GLU A 196 -34.37 -3.54 -15.36
C GLU A 196 -32.98 -4.03 -14.95
N GLY A 197 -32.66 -3.98 -13.66
CA GLY A 197 -31.38 -4.47 -13.12
C GLY A 197 -31.49 -4.84 -11.65
N ASP A 198 -30.44 -5.47 -11.13
CA ASP A 198 -30.34 -5.75 -9.69
C ASP A 198 -30.19 -4.42 -8.90
N PRO A 199 -30.88 -4.25 -7.76
CA PRO A 199 -30.78 -3.02 -6.96
C PRO A 199 -29.35 -2.60 -6.60
N ASP A 200 -28.45 -3.57 -6.37
CA ASP A 200 -27.05 -3.28 -6.03
C ASP A 200 -26.29 -2.74 -7.26
N ASP A 201 -26.50 -3.34 -8.44
CA ASP A 201 -25.91 -2.91 -9.70
C ASP A 201 -26.41 -1.52 -10.11
N LEU A 202 -27.70 -1.25 -9.93
CA LEU A 202 -28.31 0.06 -10.18
C LEU A 202 -27.75 1.14 -9.25
N THR A 203 -27.48 0.80 -7.99
CA THR A 203 -26.87 1.71 -7.00
C THR A 203 -25.43 2.06 -7.39
N ILE A 204 -24.65 1.08 -7.84
CA ILE A 204 -23.29 1.29 -8.35
C ILE A 204 -23.31 2.22 -9.56
N MET A 205 -24.22 2.00 -10.51
CA MET A 205 -24.37 2.82 -11.72
C MET A 205 -24.72 4.28 -11.41
N ARG A 206 -25.63 4.52 -10.44
CA ARG A 206 -25.94 5.87 -9.92
C ARG A 206 -24.69 6.54 -9.32
N GLY A 207 -23.85 5.80 -8.61
CA GLY A 207 -22.62 6.31 -8.02
C GLY A 207 -21.53 6.66 -9.05
N LEU A 208 -21.39 5.85 -10.11
CA LEU A 208 -20.37 6.05 -11.15
C LEU A 208 -20.62 7.30 -12.00
N GLN A 209 -21.89 7.69 -12.24
CA GLN A 209 -22.23 8.90 -13.00
C GLN A 209 -21.79 10.22 -12.33
N GLY A 210 -21.63 10.22 -11.00
CA GLY A 210 -21.19 11.40 -10.25
C GLY A 210 -19.67 11.62 -10.23
N LEU A 211 -18.88 10.73 -10.84
CA LEU A 211 -17.41 10.77 -10.74
C LEU A 211 -16.81 11.80 -11.70
N VAL A 212 -16.14 12.81 -11.15
CA VAL A 212 -15.33 13.77 -11.90
C VAL A 212 -13.85 13.40 -11.80
N VAL A 213 -13.28 12.87 -12.88
CA VAL A 213 -11.87 12.45 -12.91
C VAL A 213 -10.95 13.65 -13.17
N LYS A 214 -10.15 14.02 -12.17
CA LYS A 214 -9.11 15.05 -12.31
C LYS A 214 -7.75 14.42 -12.62
N ARG A 215 -7.20 14.76 -13.79
CA ARG A 215 -5.97 14.16 -14.36
C ARG A 215 -4.65 14.77 -13.88
N HIS A 216 -4.67 16.01 -13.39
CA HIS A 216 -3.49 16.72 -12.93
C HIS A 216 -3.65 17.06 -11.46
N LEU A 217 -3.20 16.12 -10.64
CA LEU A 217 -3.07 16.28 -9.22
C LEU A 217 -1.59 16.66 -8.99
N HIS A 218 -1.31 17.96 -8.88
CA HIS A 218 -0.08 18.43 -8.24
C HIS A 218 -0.20 18.10 -6.76
N LEU A 219 0.04 16.83 -6.43
CA LEU A 219 -0.03 16.34 -5.06
C LEU A 219 1.22 16.84 -4.34
N ASP A 220 1.11 17.97 -3.67
CA ASP A 220 2.04 18.29 -2.60
C ASP A 220 1.86 17.24 -1.49
N ARG A 221 2.99 16.78 -0.91
CA ARG A 221 3.05 15.75 0.14
C ARG A 221 2.03 16.00 1.28
N VAL A 222 1.74 17.28 1.54
CA VAL A 222 0.81 17.81 2.54
C VAL A 222 -0.67 17.47 2.26
N GLU A 223 -1.09 17.22 1.01
CA GLU A 223 -2.49 16.87 0.70
C GLU A 223 -2.79 15.37 0.82
N LEU A 224 -1.75 14.52 0.84
CA LEU A 224 -1.88 13.05 0.98
C LEU A 224 -1.75 12.57 2.42
N GLU A 225 -1.19 13.41 3.30
CA GLU A 225 -0.96 13.08 4.70
C GLU A 225 -2.07 13.68 5.56
N SER A 226 -2.74 12.82 6.33
CA SER A 226 -3.70 13.22 7.35
C SER A 226 -3.25 12.70 8.71
N GLU A 227 -3.98 13.00 9.78
CA GLU A 227 -3.67 12.38 11.08
C GLU A 227 -3.72 10.84 11.04
N SER A 228 -4.57 10.26 10.16
CA SER A 228 -4.82 8.82 10.09
C SER A 228 -4.08 8.07 8.98
N VAL A 229 -3.67 8.76 7.91
CA VAL A 229 -3.04 8.15 6.72
C VAL A 229 -1.73 8.85 6.41
N GLY A 230 -0.68 8.08 6.12
CA GLY A 230 0.66 8.60 5.88
C GLY A 230 1.32 8.04 4.63
N LEU A 231 2.41 8.70 4.24
CA LEU A 231 3.30 8.31 3.15
C LEU A 231 4.68 8.03 3.74
N VAL A 232 5.25 6.85 3.45
CA VAL A 232 6.50 6.40 4.05
C VAL A 232 7.40 5.75 3.01
N GLU A 233 8.69 6.02 3.09
CA GLU A 233 9.73 5.34 2.33
C GLU A 233 10.33 4.20 3.16
N ALA A 234 10.43 3.02 2.57
CA ALA A 234 11.03 1.85 3.18
C ALA A 234 11.96 1.14 2.19
N VAL A 235 13.04 0.53 2.67
CA VAL A 235 13.97 -0.28 1.87
C VAL A 235 13.89 -1.71 2.33
N LEU A 236 14.08 -2.64 1.40
CA LEU A 236 14.24 -4.04 1.76
C LEU A 236 15.47 -4.25 2.63
N SER A 237 15.27 -4.85 3.80
CA SER A 237 16.33 -5.18 4.76
C SER A 237 17.39 -6.06 4.10
N PRO A 238 18.68 -5.93 4.48
CA PRO A 238 19.73 -6.79 3.97
C PRO A 238 19.53 -8.28 4.27
N TYR A 239 18.68 -8.59 5.25
CA TYR A 239 18.37 -9.94 5.71
C TYR A 239 16.99 -10.43 5.24
N THR A 240 16.38 -9.75 4.27
CA THR A 240 15.01 -10.05 3.84
C THR A 240 14.85 -11.40 3.14
N THR A 241 13.72 -12.05 3.38
CA THR A 241 13.27 -13.28 2.70
C THR A 241 12.39 -13.03 1.48
N LEU A 242 12.21 -11.76 1.10
CA LEU A 242 11.31 -11.33 0.04
C LEU A 242 12.00 -11.16 -1.33
N VAL A 243 13.32 -11.32 -1.39
CA VAL A 243 14.09 -11.24 -2.64
C VAL A 243 13.56 -12.29 -3.64
N ASN A 244 13.47 -11.90 -4.92
CA ASN A 244 12.96 -12.69 -6.04
C ASN A 244 11.47 -13.05 -6.00
N LYS A 245 10.70 -12.50 -5.05
CA LYS A 245 9.23 -12.60 -5.06
C LYS A 245 8.61 -11.36 -5.68
N THR A 246 7.39 -11.43 -6.18
CA THR A 246 6.63 -10.24 -6.60
C THR A 246 5.71 -9.75 -5.48
N LEU A 247 5.25 -8.49 -5.55
CA LEU A 247 4.27 -7.95 -4.60
C LEU A 247 2.95 -8.76 -4.60
N ARG A 248 2.61 -9.38 -5.73
CA ARG A 248 1.45 -10.29 -5.85
C ARG A 248 1.69 -11.61 -5.13
N ASP A 249 2.85 -12.25 -5.32
CA ASP A 249 3.15 -13.54 -4.70
C ASP A 249 3.10 -13.50 -3.18
N ILE A 250 3.48 -12.35 -2.61
CA ILE A 250 3.51 -12.14 -1.15
C ILE A 250 2.22 -11.52 -0.62
N HIS A 251 1.21 -11.31 -1.47
CA HIS A 251 -0.05 -10.69 -1.11
C HIS A 251 0.15 -9.38 -0.32
N PHE A 252 1.07 -8.52 -0.78
CA PHE A 252 1.62 -7.43 0.02
C PHE A 252 0.56 -6.55 0.68
N ARG A 253 -0.47 -6.17 -0.09
CA ARG A 253 -1.56 -5.31 0.39
C ARG A 253 -2.43 -5.99 1.45
N GLU A 254 -2.68 -7.29 1.31
CA GLU A 254 -3.50 -8.06 2.25
C GLU A 254 -2.72 -8.36 3.53
N ARG A 255 -1.43 -8.67 3.40
CA ARG A 255 -0.55 -8.98 4.53
C ARG A 255 -0.24 -7.76 5.39
N TYR A 256 0.04 -6.62 4.76
CA TYR A 256 0.52 -5.43 5.45
C TYR A 256 -0.49 -4.29 5.52
N GLY A 257 -1.60 -4.36 4.79
CA GLY A 257 -2.64 -3.33 4.75
C GLY A 257 -2.25 -2.03 4.02
N VAL A 258 -1.01 -1.95 3.52
CA VAL A 258 -0.46 -0.75 2.87
C VAL A 258 -0.32 -0.93 1.36
N SER A 259 -0.36 0.17 0.63
CA SER A 259 -0.26 0.19 -0.85
C SER A 259 1.10 0.70 -1.29
N VAL A 260 1.73 0.03 -2.26
CA VAL A 260 2.99 0.48 -2.87
C VAL A 260 2.66 1.44 -4.02
N LEU A 261 3.12 2.68 -3.92
CA LEU A 261 2.95 3.70 -4.96
C LEU A 261 4.09 3.71 -5.98
N ALA A 262 5.31 3.42 -5.54
CA ALA A 262 6.49 3.38 -6.41
C ALA A 262 7.54 2.43 -5.85
N ILE A 263 8.38 1.88 -6.74
CA ILE A 263 9.60 1.15 -6.40
C ILE A 263 10.79 1.90 -7.02
N TRP A 264 11.77 2.27 -6.21
CA TRP A 264 13.01 2.89 -6.64
C TRP A 264 14.11 1.84 -6.76
N ARG A 265 14.73 1.75 -7.94
CA ARG A 265 15.82 0.83 -8.22
C ARG A 265 16.85 1.48 -9.13
N ASN A 266 18.13 1.44 -8.75
CA ASN A 266 19.26 1.95 -9.56
C ASN A 266 19.05 3.40 -10.04
N GLY A 267 18.53 4.28 -9.18
CA GLY A 267 18.30 5.70 -9.52
C GLY A 267 17.06 5.97 -10.39
N ARG A 268 16.18 4.98 -10.61
CA ARG A 268 14.93 5.14 -11.36
C ARG A 268 13.71 4.74 -10.53
N ALA A 269 12.68 5.57 -10.57
CA ALA A 269 11.38 5.31 -9.95
C ALA A 269 10.45 4.59 -10.93
N TYR A 270 10.05 3.38 -10.59
CA TYR A 270 9.03 2.59 -11.28
C TYR A 270 7.68 2.88 -10.63
N ARG A 271 6.66 3.15 -11.45
CA ARG A 271 5.29 3.53 -11.01
C ARG A 271 4.18 2.68 -11.63
N SER A 272 4.53 1.81 -12.56
CA SER A 272 3.60 0.99 -13.34
C SER A 272 3.97 -0.48 -13.20
N ASP A 273 2.96 -1.36 -13.21
CA ASP A 273 3.11 -2.82 -13.13
C ASP A 273 3.92 -3.33 -11.91
N LEU A 274 3.86 -2.58 -10.80
CA LEU A 274 4.59 -2.89 -9.57
C LEU A 274 4.23 -4.28 -9.01
N GLY A 275 2.97 -4.72 -9.23
CA GLY A 275 2.47 -6.00 -8.76
C GLY A 275 3.22 -7.22 -9.32
N ASN A 276 3.70 -7.15 -10.56
CA ASN A 276 4.40 -8.24 -11.24
C ASN A 276 5.93 -8.08 -11.21
N MET A 277 6.43 -6.96 -10.68
CA MET A 277 7.86 -6.69 -10.61
C MET A 277 8.49 -7.57 -9.54
N THR A 278 9.55 -8.30 -9.90
CA THR A 278 10.32 -9.10 -8.94
C THR A 278 11.17 -8.19 -8.06
N LEU A 279 11.07 -8.38 -6.75
CA LEU A 279 11.79 -7.61 -5.76
C LEU A 279 13.27 -7.98 -5.76
N GLN A 280 14.13 -6.97 -5.74
CA GLN A 280 15.58 -7.10 -5.72
C GLN A 280 16.15 -6.46 -4.46
N PHE A 281 17.34 -6.92 -4.08
CA PHE A 281 18.09 -6.30 -3.01
C PHE A 281 18.34 -4.81 -3.32
N GLY A 282 18.10 -3.95 -2.33
CA GLY A 282 18.29 -2.51 -2.47
C GLY A 282 17.11 -1.76 -3.11
N ASP A 283 16.00 -2.43 -3.43
CA ASP A 283 14.76 -1.75 -3.80
C ASP A 283 14.26 -0.90 -2.61
N ALA A 284 13.94 0.36 -2.91
CA ALA A 284 13.18 1.22 -2.01
C ALA A 284 11.72 1.31 -2.47
N PHE A 285 10.80 1.41 -1.53
CA PHE A 285 9.36 1.45 -1.73
C PHE A 285 8.85 2.78 -1.22
N LEU A 286 7.95 3.38 -1.99
CA LEU A 286 7.09 4.44 -1.50
C LEU A 286 5.74 3.83 -1.14
N LEU A 287 5.40 3.89 0.14
CA LEU A 287 4.25 3.21 0.74
C LEU A 287 3.21 4.23 1.20
N TYR A 288 1.94 3.86 1.02
CA TYR A 288 0.80 4.68 1.41
C TYR A 288 -0.25 3.84 2.13
N GLY A 289 -0.70 4.31 3.29
CA GLY A 289 -1.70 3.61 4.08
C GLY A 289 -1.90 4.17 5.49
N PRO A 290 -2.72 3.50 6.32
CA PRO A 290 -2.95 3.90 7.70
C PRO A 290 -1.66 3.94 8.51
N ARG A 291 -1.45 4.99 9.32
CA ARG A 291 -0.21 5.14 10.11
C ARG A 291 0.08 3.95 11.04
N GLN A 292 -0.96 3.33 11.61
CA GLN A 292 -0.85 2.11 12.43
C GLN A 292 -0.30 0.91 11.64
N GLN A 293 -0.64 0.77 10.36
CA GLN A 293 -0.15 -0.33 9.55
C GLN A 293 1.26 -0.06 9.03
N LEU A 294 1.57 1.21 8.74
CA LEU A 294 2.93 1.63 8.39
C LEU A 294 3.90 1.45 9.57
N SER A 295 3.47 1.69 10.82
CA SER A 295 4.29 1.42 12.01
C SER A 295 4.48 -0.07 12.29
N LEU A 296 3.46 -0.90 12.02
CA LEU A 296 3.60 -2.36 12.10
C LEU A 296 4.58 -2.90 11.06
N LEU A 297 4.54 -2.36 9.83
CA LEU A 297 5.53 -2.70 8.80
C LEU A 297 6.95 -2.32 9.23
N ALA A 298 7.12 -1.21 9.96
CA ALA A 298 8.42 -0.80 10.49
C ALA A 298 9.02 -1.76 11.52
N SER A 299 8.19 -2.62 12.11
CA SER A 299 8.62 -3.65 13.07
C SER A 299 8.96 -4.98 12.40
N ASP A 300 8.70 -5.14 11.09
CA ASP A 300 9.03 -6.36 10.34
C ASP A 300 10.51 -6.37 9.95
N ALA A 301 11.19 -7.48 10.19
CA ALA A 301 12.62 -7.66 9.90
C ALA A 301 12.96 -7.60 8.40
N ASP A 302 11.96 -7.78 7.53
CA ASP A 302 12.10 -7.71 6.08
C ASP A 302 12.25 -6.27 5.56
N PHE A 303 11.88 -5.25 6.35
CA PHE A 303 11.89 -3.84 5.92
C PHE A 303 12.69 -2.94 6.85
N LEU A 304 13.31 -1.90 6.28
CA LEU A 304 13.95 -0.81 6.99
C LEU A 304 13.29 0.50 6.55
N LEU A 305 12.58 1.19 7.43
CA LEU A 305 12.06 2.51 7.10
C LEU A 305 13.20 3.50 6.90
N LEU A 306 13.13 4.27 5.82
CA LEU A 306 14.00 5.40 5.56
C LEU A 306 13.42 6.71 6.10
N THR A 307 12.09 6.80 6.20
CA THR A 307 11.43 8.00 6.68
C THR A 307 11.42 8.02 8.21
N GLU A 308 12.14 8.97 8.80
CA GLU A 308 12.20 9.27 10.25
C GLU A 308 10.82 9.57 10.88
N GLU A 309 9.79 9.84 10.08
CA GLU A 309 8.49 10.35 10.53
C GLU A 309 7.63 9.34 11.32
N LEU A 310 8.08 8.09 11.46
CA LEU A 310 7.43 7.08 12.31
C LEU A 310 8.18 6.76 13.60
N GLU A 311 9.35 7.36 13.84
CA GLU A 311 9.85 7.49 15.21
C GLU A 311 8.94 8.51 15.93
N GLU A 312 8.50 8.16 17.15
CA GLU A 312 7.64 9.02 17.94
C GLU A 312 8.15 10.46 17.91
N THR A 313 7.31 11.41 17.47
CA THR A 313 7.69 12.82 17.37
C THR A 313 8.42 13.23 18.65
N PRO A 314 9.70 13.67 18.59
CA PRO A 314 10.47 13.96 19.78
C PRO A 314 9.70 14.95 20.66
N ARG A 315 9.55 14.64 21.95
CA ARG A 315 8.86 15.50 22.93
C ARG A 315 9.66 16.80 23.13
N GLN A 316 9.44 17.78 22.25
CA GLN A 316 10.21 19.03 22.22
C GLN A 316 10.06 19.85 23.51
N ASP A 317 8.95 19.67 24.23
CA ASP A 317 8.69 20.23 25.54
C ASP A 317 9.66 19.71 26.63
N LYS A 318 10.31 18.55 26.38
CA LYS A 318 11.32 17.92 27.27
C LYS A 318 12.75 18.06 26.75
N ALA A 319 12.98 18.78 25.66
CA ALA A 319 14.33 18.97 25.12
C ALA A 319 15.25 19.73 26.08
N LEU A 320 14.76 20.81 26.70
CA LEU A 320 15.55 21.62 27.63
C LEU A 320 16.05 20.83 28.86
N PRO A 321 15.20 20.08 29.61
CA PRO A 321 15.69 19.28 30.73
C PRO A 321 16.66 18.18 30.27
N ALA A 322 16.43 17.52 29.12
CA ALA A 322 17.35 16.52 28.59
C ALA A 322 18.74 17.11 28.27
N ILE A 323 18.80 18.27 27.63
CA ILE A 323 20.05 18.98 27.32
C ILE A 323 20.79 19.38 28.61
N LEU A 324 20.07 19.90 29.60
CA LEU A 324 20.68 20.30 30.88
C LEU A 324 21.26 19.10 31.63
N ILE A 325 20.55 17.97 31.65
CA ILE A 325 21.04 16.74 32.27
C ILE A 325 22.29 16.23 31.54
N MET A 326 22.26 16.18 30.20
CA MET A 326 23.41 15.75 29.39
C MET A 326 24.63 16.65 29.60
N ALA A 327 24.43 17.97 29.56
CA ALA A 327 25.49 18.94 29.82
C ALA A 327 26.06 18.78 31.23
N GLY A 328 25.21 18.55 32.23
CA GLY A 328 25.63 18.28 33.60
C GLY A 328 26.50 17.04 33.72
N VAL A 329 26.09 15.92 33.11
CA VAL A 329 26.87 14.68 33.08
C VAL A 329 28.23 14.92 32.43
N VAL A 330 28.27 15.57 31.26
CA VAL A 330 29.51 15.86 30.55
C VAL A 330 30.44 16.74 31.38
N LEU A 331 29.93 17.82 31.98
CA LEU A 331 30.73 18.72 32.82
C LEU A 331 31.35 18.00 34.02
N VAL A 332 30.57 17.17 34.71
CA VAL A 332 31.03 16.39 35.87
C VAL A 332 32.13 15.40 35.48
N VAL A 333 31.99 14.74 34.32
CA VAL A 333 32.99 13.78 33.81
C VAL A 333 34.26 14.50 33.36
N VAL A 334 34.15 15.59 32.61
CA VAL A 334 35.30 16.38 32.13
C VAL A 334 36.05 17.03 33.28
N ALA A 335 35.36 17.50 34.31
CA ALA A 335 35.97 18.01 35.54
C ALA A 335 36.62 16.91 36.40
N GLY A 336 36.42 15.63 36.05
CA GLY A 336 36.98 14.48 36.75
C GLY A 336 36.35 14.22 38.12
N TRP A 337 35.18 14.78 38.42
CA TRP A 337 34.54 14.66 39.73
C TRP A 337 33.93 13.28 39.97
N LEU A 338 33.37 12.66 38.92
CA LEU A 338 32.82 11.31 38.97
C LEU A 338 33.32 10.49 37.77
N PRO A 339 33.60 9.18 37.96
CA PRO A 339 33.79 8.25 36.87
C PRO A 339 32.58 8.25 35.93
N ILE A 340 32.85 8.13 34.61
CA ILE A 340 31.80 8.17 33.58
C ILE A 340 30.68 7.16 33.80
N ALA A 341 31.00 5.97 34.32
CA ALA A 341 30.00 4.94 34.61
C ALA A 341 28.97 5.41 35.64
N ILE A 342 29.41 6.09 36.70
CA ILE A 342 28.52 6.59 37.77
C ILE A 342 27.73 7.78 37.24
N ALA A 343 28.40 8.72 36.57
CA ALA A 343 27.75 9.90 36.01
C ALA A 343 26.67 9.56 34.97
N ALA A 344 26.94 8.58 34.10
CA ALA A 344 26.01 8.12 33.08
C ALA A 344 24.75 7.46 33.69
N VAL A 345 24.90 6.62 34.71
CA VAL A 345 23.75 5.98 35.40
C VAL A 345 22.89 7.03 36.10
N ILE A 346 23.50 8.01 36.75
CA ILE A 346 22.77 9.13 37.39
C ILE A 346 22.02 9.93 36.31
N GLY A 347 22.69 10.28 35.22
CA GLY A 347 22.08 11.00 34.09
C GLY A 347 20.89 10.26 33.48
N ALA A 348 21.05 8.96 33.19
CA ALA A 348 19.97 8.12 32.69
C ALA A 348 18.79 8.06 33.68
N THR A 349 19.06 7.93 34.97
CA THR A 349 18.03 7.94 36.02
C THR A 349 17.28 9.28 36.04
N LEU A 350 17.99 10.41 35.93
CA LEU A 350 17.38 11.74 35.87
C LEU A 350 16.53 11.95 34.60
N ILE A 351 16.94 11.40 33.47
CA ILE A 351 16.16 11.44 32.21
C ILE A 351 14.82 10.72 32.38
N VAL A 352 14.82 9.54 33.03
CA VAL A 352 13.59 8.80 33.30
C VAL A 352 12.72 9.51 34.34
N LEU A 353 13.31 10.00 35.44
CA LEU A 353 12.58 10.71 36.51
C LEU A 353 11.97 12.04 36.04
N SER A 354 12.62 12.74 35.10
CA SER A 354 12.10 13.99 34.52
C SER A 354 11.00 13.75 33.48
N GLY A 355 10.70 12.49 33.15
CA GLY A 355 9.70 12.10 32.15
C GLY A 355 10.14 12.44 30.72
N CYS A 356 11.45 12.66 30.49
CA CYS A 356 11.98 12.82 29.15
C CYS A 356 11.89 11.50 28.36
N LEU A 357 11.99 10.36 29.06
CA LEU A 357 11.92 9.02 28.50
C LEU A 357 11.08 8.11 29.41
N GLN A 358 10.19 7.30 28.85
CA GLN A 358 9.48 6.26 29.61
C GLN A 358 10.40 5.08 29.92
N MET A 359 10.07 4.26 30.93
CA MET A 359 10.93 3.13 31.31
C MET A 359 11.07 2.10 30.17
N ASP A 360 10.00 1.86 29.42
CA ASP A 360 9.99 0.90 28.32
C ASP A 360 10.85 1.39 27.14
N GLU A 361 10.81 2.70 26.86
CA GLU A 361 11.68 3.38 25.89
C GLU A 361 13.16 3.30 26.35
N ALA A 362 13.43 3.52 27.63
CA ALA A 362 14.78 3.46 28.22
C ALA A 362 15.44 2.09 28.02
N TYR A 363 14.69 1.00 28.22
CA TYR A 363 15.21 -0.35 28.00
C TYR A 363 15.52 -0.65 26.52
N ARG A 364 14.76 -0.07 25.58
CA ARG A 364 14.95 -0.26 24.14
C ARG A 364 16.19 0.47 23.60
N VAL A 365 16.53 1.62 24.18
CA VAL A 365 17.68 2.43 23.75
C VAL A 365 19.02 1.83 24.24
N ILE A 366 19.01 0.93 25.23
CA ILE A 366 20.23 0.25 25.68
C ILE A 366 20.73 -0.73 24.60
N GLU A 367 21.93 -0.50 24.08
CA GLU A 367 22.62 -1.43 23.19
C GLU A 367 23.15 -2.66 23.96
N TRP A 368 22.26 -3.58 24.32
CA TRP A 368 22.61 -4.81 25.06
C TRP A 368 23.74 -5.60 24.40
N ARG A 369 23.79 -5.59 23.06
CA ARG A 369 24.86 -6.23 22.29
C ARG A 369 26.24 -5.64 22.60
N ALA A 370 26.36 -4.32 22.73
CA ALA A 370 27.62 -3.67 23.07
C ALA A 370 28.05 -4.00 24.51
N VAL A 371 27.11 -3.99 25.45
CA VAL A 371 27.36 -4.33 26.86
C VAL A 371 27.87 -5.77 27.00
N PHE A 372 27.16 -6.75 26.43
CA PHE A 372 27.58 -8.15 26.46
C PHE A 372 28.89 -8.39 25.72
N LEU A 373 29.13 -7.66 24.61
CA LEU A 373 30.40 -7.73 23.89
C LEU A 373 31.57 -7.26 24.77
N ILE A 374 31.47 -6.08 25.39
CA ILE A 374 32.51 -5.57 26.30
C ILE A 374 32.73 -6.54 27.47
N ALA A 375 31.66 -7.05 28.07
CA ALA A 375 31.74 -8.02 29.16
C ALA A 375 32.41 -9.34 28.75
N ALA A 376 32.11 -9.87 27.57
CA ALA A 376 32.70 -11.12 27.05
C ALA A 376 34.19 -10.96 26.66
N MET A 377 34.64 -9.73 26.44
CA MET A 377 35.96 -9.47 25.89
C MET A 377 37.02 -9.22 26.95
N MET A 378 36.62 -8.82 28.16
CA MET A 378 37.55 -8.80 29.29
C MET A 378 38.16 -10.20 29.54
N PRO A 379 37.38 -11.31 29.59
CA PRO A 379 37.92 -12.67 29.61
C PRO A 379 38.75 -13.04 28.38
N LEU A 380 38.33 -12.67 27.17
CA LEU A 380 39.08 -12.99 25.95
C LEU A 380 40.45 -12.30 25.93
N GLY A 381 40.52 -11.02 26.30
CA GLY A 381 41.77 -10.28 26.43
C GLY A 381 42.71 -10.94 27.45
N ILE A 382 42.18 -11.37 28.60
CA ILE A 382 42.93 -12.13 29.59
C ILE A 382 43.43 -13.46 29.01
N ALA A 383 42.58 -14.21 28.30
CA ALA A 383 42.98 -15.48 27.67
C ALA A 383 44.05 -15.29 26.58
N MET A 384 43.98 -14.22 25.79
CA MET A 384 45.00 -13.88 24.79
C MET A 384 46.33 -13.44 25.42
N GLN A 385 46.29 -12.74 26.55
CA GLN A 385 47.48 -12.42 27.33
C GLN A 385 48.09 -13.68 27.96
N GLN A 386 47.28 -14.51 28.61
CA GLN A 386 47.74 -15.73 29.29
C GLN A 386 48.24 -16.81 28.31
N SER A 387 47.63 -16.93 27.13
CA SER A 387 48.10 -17.84 26.07
C SER A 387 49.34 -17.33 25.33
N GLY A 388 49.75 -16.08 25.56
CA GLY A 388 50.86 -15.45 24.85
C GLY A 388 50.56 -15.05 23.40
N ALA A 389 49.32 -15.24 22.92
CA ALA A 389 48.92 -14.87 21.56
C ALA A 389 49.04 -13.36 21.30
N ALA A 390 48.64 -12.53 22.26
CA ALA A 390 48.77 -11.08 22.15
C ALA A 390 50.24 -10.65 22.06
N THR A 391 51.12 -11.29 22.85
CA THR A 391 52.56 -11.04 22.84
C THR A 391 53.20 -11.53 21.53
N PHE A 392 52.77 -12.67 20.98
CA PHE A 392 53.22 -13.14 19.67
C PHE A 392 52.91 -12.14 18.55
N LEU A 393 51.68 -11.62 18.51
CA LEU A 393 51.26 -10.62 17.53
C LEU A 393 51.98 -9.28 17.70
N ALA A 394 52.13 -8.79 18.94
CA ALA A 394 52.88 -7.58 19.24
C ALA A 394 54.35 -7.73 18.81
N ASN A 395 55.00 -8.84 19.14
CA ASN A 395 56.38 -9.13 18.71
C ASN A 395 56.52 -9.21 17.19
N GLY A 396 55.54 -9.80 16.50
CA GLY A 396 55.51 -9.81 15.03
C GLY A 396 55.45 -8.41 14.43
N MET A 397 54.60 -7.54 15.00
CA MET A 397 54.52 -6.13 14.61
C MET A 397 55.82 -5.38 14.88
N VAL A 398 56.40 -5.55 16.08
CA VAL A 398 57.68 -4.94 16.47
C VAL A 398 58.82 -5.42 15.57
N ALA A 399 58.87 -6.70 15.22
CA ALA A 399 59.91 -7.24 14.35
C ALA A 399 59.84 -6.66 12.93
N LEU A 400 58.62 -6.42 12.41
CA LEU A 400 58.42 -5.88 11.06
C LEU A 400 58.60 -4.35 11.01
N LEU A 401 58.14 -3.63 12.03
CA LEU A 401 57.96 -2.17 11.98
C LEU A 401 58.76 -1.39 13.04
N GLY A 402 59.22 -2.05 14.10
CA GLY A 402 59.87 -1.38 15.25
C GLY A 402 61.15 -0.62 14.88
N GLY A 403 61.91 -1.12 13.89
CA GLY A 403 63.10 -0.42 13.39
C GLY A 403 62.83 0.89 12.64
N TRP A 404 61.56 1.16 12.29
CA TRP A 404 61.14 2.33 11.51
C TRP A 404 60.51 3.42 12.40
N GLY A 405 60.51 3.23 13.72
CA GLY A 405 60.05 4.19 14.73
C GLY A 405 58.55 4.13 15.05
N GLY A 406 58.12 4.94 16.03
CA GLY A 406 56.74 4.94 16.54
C GLY A 406 55.68 5.30 15.49
N LEU A 407 56.01 6.16 14.51
CA LEU A 407 55.12 6.50 13.40
C LEU A 407 54.81 5.30 12.50
N ALA A 408 55.81 4.46 12.22
CA ALA A 408 55.60 3.24 11.44
C ALA A 408 54.72 2.24 12.19
N MET A 409 54.83 2.21 13.52
CA MET A 409 53.97 1.38 14.37
C MET A 409 52.51 1.84 14.33
N LEU A 410 52.26 3.15 14.43
CA LEU A 410 50.90 3.69 14.26
C LEU A 410 50.34 3.36 12.88
N ALA A 411 51.13 3.52 11.81
CA ALA A 411 50.69 3.24 10.45
C ALA A 411 50.33 1.76 10.25
N GLY A 412 51.17 0.86 10.76
CA GLY A 412 50.92 -0.58 10.67
C GLY A 412 49.67 -1.02 11.43
N LEU A 413 49.50 -0.53 12.67
CA LEU A 413 48.30 -0.82 13.46
C LEU A 413 47.03 -0.25 12.82
N PHE A 414 47.10 0.95 12.25
CA PHE A 414 45.97 1.55 11.52
C PHE A 414 45.56 0.68 10.34
N ILE A 415 46.51 0.28 9.49
CA ILE A 415 46.24 -0.53 8.30
C ILE A 415 45.66 -1.88 8.69
N LEU A 416 46.27 -2.56 9.67
CA LEU A 416 45.81 -3.86 10.14
C LEU A 416 44.37 -3.77 10.68
N THR A 417 44.07 -2.74 11.47
CA THR A 417 42.75 -2.50 12.04
C THR A 417 41.72 -2.15 10.96
N SER A 418 42.09 -1.30 10.00
CA SER A 418 41.20 -0.89 8.91
C SER A 418 40.85 -2.04 7.95
N VAL A 419 41.78 -2.96 7.71
CA VAL A 419 41.50 -4.19 6.95
C VAL A 419 40.57 -5.11 7.73
N ALA A 420 40.83 -5.30 9.04
CA ALA A 420 39.97 -6.13 9.88
C ALA A 420 38.54 -5.57 10.00
N SER A 421 38.38 -4.24 10.01
CA SER A 421 37.06 -3.58 10.07
C SER A 421 36.21 -3.77 8.81
N GLN A 422 36.79 -4.23 7.70
CA GLN A 422 36.00 -4.57 6.50
C GLN A 422 35.16 -5.83 6.67
N PHE A 423 35.54 -6.72 7.59
CA PHE A 423 34.93 -8.04 7.78
C PHE A 423 34.21 -8.20 9.12
N MET A 424 34.42 -7.26 10.04
CA MET A 424 33.96 -7.37 11.42
C MET A 424 33.38 -6.02 11.90
N PRO A 425 32.38 -6.03 12.79
CA PRO A 425 31.87 -4.78 13.37
C PRO A 425 32.95 -3.99 14.10
N ASN A 426 32.93 -2.66 14.00
CA ASN A 426 33.95 -1.75 14.56
C ASN A 426 34.26 -2.03 16.05
N ALA A 427 33.24 -2.33 16.84
CA ALA A 427 33.39 -2.67 18.26
C ALA A 427 34.18 -3.96 18.49
N VAL A 428 34.01 -4.97 17.63
CA VAL A 428 34.71 -6.27 17.74
C VAL A 428 36.18 -6.09 17.38
N VAL A 429 36.48 -5.37 16.30
CA VAL A 429 37.87 -5.16 15.84
C VAL A 429 38.68 -4.35 16.83
N THR A 430 38.13 -3.23 17.31
CA THR A 430 38.80 -2.36 18.30
C THR A 430 39.24 -3.17 19.51
N LEU A 431 38.38 -4.10 19.92
CA LEU A 431 38.55 -4.90 21.13
C LEU A 431 39.53 -6.06 20.95
N LEU A 432 39.59 -6.65 19.76
CA LEU A 432 40.61 -7.64 19.40
C LEU A 432 42.01 -7.02 19.29
N MET A 433 42.08 -5.78 18.80
CA MET A 433 43.35 -5.07 18.59
C MET A 433 43.88 -4.40 19.87
N ALA A 434 43.02 -4.09 20.85
CA ALA A 434 43.42 -3.40 22.08
C ALA A 434 44.54 -4.10 22.88
N PRO A 435 44.50 -5.43 23.14
CA PRO A 435 45.61 -6.11 23.82
C PRO A 435 46.93 -6.03 23.05
N ILE A 436 46.88 -6.05 21.71
CA ILE A 436 48.05 -5.95 20.86
C ILE A 436 48.67 -4.55 20.98
N ALA A 437 47.86 -3.48 20.92
CA ALA A 437 48.34 -2.12 21.10
C ALA A 437 48.93 -1.87 22.48
N ILE A 438 48.27 -2.33 23.56
CA ILE A 438 48.75 -2.13 24.93
C ILE A 438 50.10 -2.82 25.13
N ASN A 439 50.24 -4.07 24.68
CA ASN A 439 51.52 -4.79 24.80
C ASN A 439 52.61 -4.15 23.96
N THR A 440 52.30 -3.76 22.71
CA THR A 440 53.26 -3.06 21.83
C THR A 440 53.70 -1.72 22.43
N ALA A 441 52.79 -1.00 23.09
CA ALA A 441 53.08 0.25 23.77
C ALA A 441 54.10 0.05 24.91
N VAL A 442 53.91 -1.00 25.70
CA VAL A 442 54.81 -1.37 26.80
C VAL A 442 56.18 -1.78 26.26
N ASP A 443 56.23 -2.63 25.23
CA ASP A 443 57.48 -3.16 24.68
C ASP A 443 58.35 -2.08 24.01
N LEU A 444 57.72 -1.11 23.34
CA LEU A 444 58.40 -0.01 22.65
C LEU A 444 58.46 1.29 23.46
N THR A 445 58.00 1.28 24.72
CA THR A 445 57.88 2.48 25.58
C THR A 445 57.11 3.64 24.95
N LEU A 446 56.17 3.32 24.05
CA LEU A 446 55.30 4.30 23.39
C LEU A 446 54.08 4.61 24.25
N SER A 447 53.45 5.76 24.03
CA SER A 447 52.17 6.10 24.68
C SER A 447 51.07 5.08 24.33
N PRO A 448 50.49 4.36 25.32
CA PRO A 448 49.37 3.44 25.07
C PRO A 448 48.14 4.15 24.53
N TYR A 449 47.94 5.42 24.95
CA TYR A 449 46.84 6.25 24.47
C TYR A 449 46.94 6.52 22.96
N ALA A 450 48.14 6.79 22.43
CA ALA A 450 48.33 7.04 21.00
C ALA A 450 47.97 5.80 20.15
N LEU A 451 48.40 4.62 20.59
CA LEU A 451 48.15 3.35 19.88
C LEU A 451 46.67 2.93 19.97
N MET A 452 46.04 3.11 21.14
CA MET A 452 44.61 2.84 21.32
C MET A 452 43.74 3.77 20.47
N MET A 453 44.04 5.08 20.46
CA MET A 453 43.31 6.05 19.63
C MET A 453 43.50 5.77 18.14
N THR A 454 44.69 5.30 17.72
CA THR A 454 44.92 4.87 16.34
C THR A 454 43.97 3.75 15.94
N ILE A 455 43.82 2.72 16.78
CA ILE A 455 42.89 1.61 16.53
C ILE A 455 41.44 2.13 16.48
N THR A 456 41.03 2.95 17.43
CA THR A 456 39.65 3.46 17.48
C THR A 456 39.29 4.26 16.23
N ILE A 457 40.19 5.12 15.75
CA ILE A 457 39.99 5.89 14.51
C ILE A 457 39.99 4.95 13.30
N ALA A 458 40.96 4.03 13.20
CA ALA A 458 41.07 3.09 12.09
C ALA A 458 39.83 2.18 11.97
N ALA A 459 39.32 1.68 13.09
CA ALA A 459 38.11 0.87 13.13
C ALA A 459 36.86 1.68 12.75
N SER A 460 36.83 2.98 13.07
CA SER A 460 35.71 3.87 12.71
C SER A 460 35.75 4.29 11.24
N ALA A 461 36.93 4.31 10.61
CA ALA A 461 37.16 4.67 9.21
C ALA A 461 36.77 3.56 8.21
N SER A 462 35.59 2.95 8.39
CA SER A 462 35.07 1.85 7.56
C SER A 462 34.41 2.37 6.26
N PHE A 463 35.19 3.06 5.43
CA PHE A 463 34.71 3.67 4.18
C PHE A 463 34.77 2.74 2.97
N MET A 464 35.64 1.72 3.01
CA MET A 464 35.97 0.89 1.85
C MET A 464 34.94 -0.19 1.52
N SER A 465 34.00 -0.49 2.44
CA SER A 465 32.99 -1.54 2.27
C SER A 465 31.62 -1.05 2.70
N PRO A 466 30.56 -1.33 1.92
CA PRO A 466 29.19 -1.09 2.36
C PRO A 466 28.82 -1.97 3.56
N VAL A 467 29.43 -3.15 3.71
CA VAL A 467 29.12 -4.10 4.80
C VAL A 467 29.74 -3.69 6.13
N GLY A 468 30.75 -2.81 6.11
CA GLY A 468 31.47 -2.38 7.32
C GLY A 468 30.61 -1.56 8.30
N HIS A 469 29.57 -0.90 7.81
CA HIS A 469 28.63 -0.15 8.66
C HIS A 469 27.19 -0.27 8.14
N PRO A 470 26.19 -0.58 8.99
CA PRO A 470 24.79 -0.76 8.56
C PRO A 470 24.23 0.42 7.76
N ALA A 471 24.59 1.66 8.14
CA ALA A 471 24.17 2.87 7.42
C ALA A 471 24.64 2.90 5.95
N ASN A 472 25.83 2.36 5.63
CA ASN A 472 26.34 2.33 4.26
C ASN A 472 25.55 1.34 3.39
N VAL A 473 25.10 0.21 3.96
CA VAL A 473 24.20 -0.71 3.23
C VAL A 473 22.85 -0.06 2.98
N LEU A 474 22.31 0.66 3.96
CA LEU A 474 20.99 1.30 3.88
C LEU A 474 20.93 2.36 2.77
N ILE A 475 21.99 3.17 2.61
CA ILE A 475 22.05 4.22 1.59
C ILE A 475 22.39 3.67 0.19
N MET A 476 22.99 2.47 0.11
CA MET A 476 23.46 1.89 -1.15
C MET A 476 22.33 1.67 -2.15
N GLY A 477 21.16 1.18 -1.69
CA GLY A 477 20.00 0.93 -2.53
C GLY A 477 19.37 2.21 -3.10
N PRO A 478 18.84 3.11 -2.24
CA PRO A 478 18.23 4.38 -2.67
C PRO A 478 19.19 5.27 -3.48
N GLY A 479 20.46 5.34 -3.05
CA GLY A 479 21.50 6.11 -3.72
C GLY A 479 21.99 5.50 -5.04
N GLY A 480 21.61 4.25 -5.35
CA GLY A 480 22.02 3.56 -6.57
C GLY A 480 23.53 3.26 -6.64
N TYR A 481 24.20 3.16 -5.48
CA TYR A 481 25.64 2.94 -5.39
C TYR A 481 25.99 1.47 -5.60
N ARG A 482 27.14 1.21 -6.24
CA ARG A 482 27.71 -0.14 -6.39
C ARG A 482 28.80 -0.38 -5.36
N PHE A 483 29.10 -1.65 -5.07
CA PHE A 483 30.19 -2.01 -4.17
C PHE A 483 31.54 -1.39 -4.59
N THR A 484 31.79 -1.31 -5.90
CA THR A 484 33.00 -0.69 -6.46
C THR A 484 33.10 0.80 -6.18
N ASP A 485 31.98 1.50 -6.00
CA ASP A 485 31.97 2.93 -5.70
C ASP A 485 32.50 3.21 -4.29
N TYR A 486 32.13 2.35 -3.32
CA TYR A 486 32.66 2.39 -1.95
C TYR A 486 34.16 2.16 -1.90
N VAL A 487 34.68 1.17 -2.61
CA VAL A 487 36.13 0.91 -2.65
C VAL A 487 36.87 2.08 -3.31
N ARG A 488 36.34 2.61 -4.41
CA ARG A 488 36.95 3.69 -5.20
C ARG A 488 37.06 5.00 -4.43
N VAL A 489 36.04 5.37 -3.65
CA VAL A 489 36.02 6.59 -2.83
C VAL A 489 36.61 6.36 -1.45
N GLY A 490 36.36 5.18 -0.88
CA GLY A 490 36.78 4.81 0.46
C GLY A 490 38.29 4.68 0.62
N ILE A 491 39.01 4.07 -0.33
CA ILE A 491 40.48 3.94 -0.24
C ILE A 491 41.17 5.32 -0.13
N PRO A 492 40.91 6.29 -1.03
CA PRO A 492 41.47 7.64 -0.89
C PRO A 492 41.14 8.29 0.46
N LEU A 493 39.91 8.14 0.94
CA LEU A 493 39.47 8.75 2.20
C LEU A 493 40.17 8.10 3.40
N THR A 494 40.30 6.78 3.42
CA THR A 494 41.03 6.04 4.45
C THR A 494 42.50 6.45 4.47
N ILE A 495 43.13 6.69 3.31
CA ILE A 495 44.51 7.20 3.23
C ILE A 495 44.61 8.61 3.81
N VAL A 496 43.65 9.49 3.52
CA VAL A 496 43.62 10.84 4.11
C VAL A 496 43.51 10.75 5.63
N VAL A 497 42.61 9.91 6.15
CA VAL A 497 42.47 9.71 7.60
C VAL A 497 43.76 9.15 8.20
N LEU A 498 44.38 8.15 7.57
CA LEU A 498 45.68 7.62 8.00
C LEU A 498 46.73 8.74 8.11
N ILE A 499 46.89 9.58 7.09
CA ILE A 499 47.87 10.68 7.11
C ILE A 499 47.57 11.65 8.24
N VAL A 500 46.30 12.06 8.40
CA VAL A 500 45.89 12.97 9.47
C VAL A 500 46.15 12.35 10.85
N THR A 501 45.82 11.08 11.03
CA THR A 501 46.07 10.33 12.27
C THR A 501 47.56 10.29 12.60
N LEU A 502 48.43 10.03 11.62
CA LEU A 502 49.88 10.00 11.81
C LEU A 502 50.47 11.38 12.13
N LEU A 503 49.87 12.47 11.67
CA LEU A 503 50.34 13.83 11.97
C LEU A 503 49.84 14.35 13.32
N VAL A 504 48.57 14.09 13.64
CA VAL A 504 47.90 14.69 14.81
C VAL A 504 48.16 13.91 16.09
N LEU A 505 48.14 12.57 16.06
CA LEU A 505 48.30 11.79 17.29
C LEU A 505 49.62 12.03 18.01
N PRO A 506 50.78 12.09 17.34
CA PRO A 506 52.05 12.37 18.01
C PRO A 506 52.14 13.78 18.62
N LEU A 507 51.34 14.74 18.12
CA LEU A 507 51.28 16.09 18.69
C LEU A 507 50.48 16.12 20.00
N VAL A 508 49.43 15.30 20.10
CA VAL A 508 48.58 15.23 21.30
C VAL A 508 49.16 14.27 22.34
N TRP A 509 49.66 13.13 21.88
CA TRP A 509 50.32 12.11 22.69
C TRP A 509 51.71 11.85 22.13
N PRO A 510 52.76 12.48 22.69
CA PRO A 510 54.12 12.24 22.24
C PRO A 510 54.46 10.75 22.34
N LEU A 511 55.03 10.25 21.24
CA LEU A 511 55.41 8.85 21.04
C LEU A 511 56.64 8.46 21.83
#